data_AF-A0A4Y2PPV9-F1
#
_entry.id   AF-A0A4Y2PPV9-F1
#
_cell.length_a   1.000
_cell.length_b   1.000
_cell.length_c   1.000
_cell.angle_alpha   90.00
_cell.angle_beta   90.00
_cell.angle_gamma   90.00
#
_symmetry.space_group_name_H-M   'P 1'
#
loop_
_entity.id
_entity.type
_entity.pdbx_description
1 polymer ?
#
loop_
_entity_poly.entity_id
_entity_poly.type
_entity_poly.pdbx_seq_one_letter_code
_entity_poly.pdbx_strand_id
1 'polypeptide(L)'
;MCLPKDLTGKQELAISELRGRLKNAVPPEMYDDTLIFYKFLKARNFNINQAESMLRKHLEFRKIMQIDSILTDYKAPEVCEKYLSQNFLGYDKEGSPVYMSAIGNTDSRGVFRSANKVDVLKCCLQVIETGLYQAKLQTLKLGKPVTQCVYIYDMDKMTLARATDRYSIEHFLIAVNIFQDNYPELLKAVYVINGEYCEFYFFSVYNLYSSL
;
A
#
# COMPACT_ATOMS: atom_id res chain seq x y z
N MET A 1 13.34 10.46 6.74
CA MET A 1 14.07 9.17 6.91
C MET A 1 15.36 9.19 6.08
N CYS A 2 16.34 8.31 6.34
CA CYS A 2 17.59 8.33 5.55
C CYS A 2 17.39 7.73 4.15
N LEU A 3 18.01 8.37 3.15
CA LEU A 3 18.11 7.87 1.78
C LEU A 3 18.99 6.61 1.70
N PRO A 4 18.90 5.83 0.62
CA PRO A 4 19.88 4.77 0.33
C PRO A 4 21.31 5.32 0.32
N LYS A 5 22.27 4.50 0.73
CA LYS A 5 23.69 4.92 0.88
C LYS A 5 24.45 4.99 -0.47
N ASP A 6 23.83 4.52 -1.55
CA ASP A 6 24.42 4.25 -2.85
C ASP A 6 23.82 5.13 -3.98
N LEU A 7 23.30 6.31 -3.64
CA LEU A 7 22.80 7.25 -4.65
C LEU A 7 23.94 7.81 -5.52
N THR A 8 23.70 7.83 -6.82
CA THR A 8 24.55 8.55 -7.77
C THR A 8 24.28 10.06 -7.70
N GLY A 9 25.27 10.90 -8.04
CA GLY A 9 25.07 12.36 -8.05
C GLY A 9 23.93 12.81 -8.97
N LYS A 10 23.63 12.07 -10.05
CA LYS A 10 22.46 12.33 -10.91
C LYS A 10 21.13 12.11 -10.17
N GLN A 11 21.06 11.07 -9.32
CA GLN A 11 19.87 10.78 -8.54
C GLN A 11 19.66 11.82 -7.43
N GLU A 12 20.74 12.26 -6.78
CA GLU A 12 20.68 13.34 -5.77
C GLU A 12 20.16 14.66 -6.39
N LEU A 13 20.66 15.02 -7.57
CA LEU A 13 20.17 16.19 -8.31
C LEU A 13 18.69 16.06 -8.67
N ALA A 14 18.25 14.90 -9.16
CA ALA A 14 16.84 14.66 -9.48
C ALA A 14 15.93 14.78 -8.25
N ILE A 15 16.37 14.27 -7.09
CA ILE A 15 15.65 14.41 -5.82
C ILE A 15 15.51 15.89 -5.44
N SER A 16 16.63 16.64 -5.48
CA SER A 16 16.64 18.07 -5.16
C SER A 16 15.75 18.86 -6.12
N GLU A 17 15.78 18.55 -7.41
CA GLU A 17 14.96 19.21 -8.43
C GLU A 17 13.47 18.95 -8.19
N LEU A 18 13.07 17.68 -8.02
CA LEU A 18 11.67 17.33 -7.77
C LEU A 18 11.15 17.99 -6.48
N ARG A 19 11.96 17.98 -5.41
CA ARG A 19 11.65 18.67 -4.15
C ARG A 19 11.47 20.17 -4.38
N GLY A 20 12.33 20.80 -5.18
CA GLY A 20 12.21 22.21 -5.55
C GLY A 20 10.90 22.54 -6.28
N ARG A 21 10.52 21.74 -7.28
CA ARG A 21 9.28 21.92 -8.07
C ARG A 21 8.01 21.83 -7.24
N LEU A 22 8.06 21.08 -6.13
CA LEU A 22 6.91 20.80 -5.27
C LEU A 22 6.89 21.56 -3.95
N LYS A 23 7.81 22.53 -3.76
CA LYS A 23 7.96 23.31 -2.51
C LYS A 23 6.66 23.92 -1.97
N ASN A 24 5.79 24.41 -2.86
CA ASN A 24 4.53 25.05 -2.46
C ASN A 24 3.31 24.12 -2.56
N ALA A 25 3.51 22.86 -3.00
CA ALA A 25 2.42 21.90 -3.20
C ALA A 25 2.38 20.83 -2.10
N VAL A 26 3.51 20.54 -1.46
CA VAL A 26 3.64 19.47 -0.45
C VAL A 26 3.51 20.07 0.96
N PRO A 27 2.76 19.43 1.88
CA PRO A 27 2.70 19.85 3.28
C PRO A 27 4.09 19.87 3.95
N PRO A 28 4.37 20.78 4.90
CA PRO A 28 5.69 20.92 5.51
C PRO A 28 6.28 19.61 6.05
N GLU A 29 5.47 18.81 6.74
CA GLU A 29 5.92 17.53 7.33
C GLU A 29 6.39 16.52 6.26
N MET A 30 5.73 16.50 5.11
CA MET A 30 6.08 15.64 3.99
C MET A 30 7.25 16.23 3.19
N TYR A 31 7.37 17.55 3.13
CA TYR A 31 8.46 18.24 2.44
C TYR A 31 9.82 17.90 3.03
N ASP A 32 9.88 17.68 4.35
CA ASP A 32 11.12 17.32 5.05
C ASP A 32 11.49 15.85 4.91
N ASP A 33 10.55 14.98 4.53
CA ASP A 33 10.86 13.58 4.26
C ASP A 33 11.42 13.37 2.85
N THR A 34 12.74 13.54 2.73
CA THR A 34 13.43 13.40 1.43
C THR A 34 13.20 12.02 0.76
N LEU A 35 12.87 11.00 1.56
CA LEU A 35 12.58 9.66 1.08
C LEU A 35 11.36 9.61 0.15
N ILE A 36 10.35 10.47 0.35
CA ILE A 36 9.15 10.45 -0.51
C ILE A 36 9.52 10.80 -1.95
N PHE A 37 10.31 11.84 -2.16
CA PHE A 37 10.76 12.26 -3.50
C PHE A 37 11.56 11.16 -4.18
N TYR A 38 12.45 10.49 -3.44
CA TYR A 38 13.20 9.34 -3.94
C TYR A 38 12.28 8.19 -4.38
N LYS A 39 11.28 7.80 -3.57
CA LYS A 39 10.38 6.69 -3.90
C LYS A 39 9.58 6.96 -5.18
N PHE A 40 9.04 8.17 -5.32
CA PHE A 40 8.29 8.56 -6.51
C PHE A 40 9.18 8.67 -7.76
N LEU A 41 10.42 9.16 -7.62
CA LEU A 41 11.40 9.13 -8.71
C LEU A 41 11.75 7.71 -9.12
N LYS A 42 12.08 6.84 -8.16
CA LYS A 42 12.44 5.45 -8.42
C LYS A 42 11.32 4.71 -9.15
N ALA A 43 10.07 4.88 -8.71
CA ALA A 43 8.89 4.29 -9.35
C ALA A 43 8.64 4.75 -10.80
N ARG A 44 9.32 5.82 -11.25
CA ARG A 44 9.26 6.34 -12.62
C ARG A 44 10.64 6.40 -13.28
N ASN A 45 11.56 5.52 -12.87
CA ASN A 45 12.90 5.42 -13.44
C ASN A 45 13.65 6.77 -13.48
N PHE A 46 13.47 7.58 -12.43
CA PHE A 46 14.01 8.94 -12.29
C PHE A 46 13.57 9.93 -13.37
N ASN A 47 12.45 9.66 -14.07
CA ASN A 47 11.80 10.65 -14.92
C ASN A 47 11.08 11.69 -14.06
N ILE A 48 11.64 12.90 -13.98
CA ILE A 48 11.17 13.97 -13.09
C ILE A 48 9.73 14.39 -13.42
N ASN A 49 9.38 14.55 -14.69
CA ASN A 49 8.03 15.00 -15.08
C ASN A 49 6.97 13.95 -14.72
N GLN A 50 7.26 12.66 -14.93
CA GLN A 50 6.35 11.58 -14.55
C GLN A 50 6.23 11.43 -13.03
N ALA A 51 7.35 11.54 -12.30
CA ALA A 51 7.37 11.49 -10.84
C ALA A 51 6.60 12.68 -10.23
N GLU A 52 6.77 13.88 -10.78
CA GLU A 52 6.01 15.07 -10.37
C GLU A 52 4.51 14.87 -10.60
N SER A 53 4.11 14.41 -11.78
CA SER A 53 2.70 14.11 -12.09
C SER A 53 2.11 13.09 -11.11
N MET A 54 2.84 12.01 -10.84
CA MET A 54 2.42 10.97 -9.89
C MET A 54 2.30 11.52 -8.47
N LEU A 55 3.27 12.30 -7.99
CA LEU A 55 3.26 12.85 -6.64
C LEU A 55 2.16 13.91 -6.47
N ARG A 56 1.86 14.73 -7.47
CA ARG A 56 0.72 15.66 -7.42
C ARG A 56 -0.62 14.93 -7.32
N LYS A 57 -0.80 13.84 -8.06
CA LYS A 57 -1.99 12.98 -7.96
C LYS A 57 -2.10 12.35 -6.58
N HIS A 58 -0.98 11.90 -6.02
CA HIS A 58 -0.92 11.38 -4.66
C HIS A 58 -1.35 12.41 -3.61
N LEU A 59 -0.87 13.65 -3.72
CA LEU A 59 -1.27 14.73 -2.80
C LEU A 59 -2.78 15.01 -2.84
N GLU A 60 -3.37 15.05 -4.03
CA GLU A 60 -4.82 15.24 -4.18
C GLU A 60 -5.60 14.02 -3.63
N PHE A 61 -5.13 12.80 -3.90
CA PHE A 61 -5.69 11.59 -3.33
C PHE A 61 -5.68 11.62 -1.80
N ARG A 62 -4.56 12.01 -1.18
CA ARG A 62 -4.44 12.12 0.28
C ARG A 62 -5.48 13.07 0.86
N LYS A 63 -5.68 14.21 0.20
CA LYS A 63 -6.68 15.21 0.60
C LYS A 63 -8.10 14.68 0.48
N ILE A 64 -8.46 14.09 -0.66
CA ILE A 64 -9.81 13.56 -0.92
C ILE A 64 -10.15 12.43 0.07
N MET A 65 -9.20 11.52 0.31
CA MET A 65 -9.40 10.36 1.17
C MET A 65 -9.16 10.65 2.66
N GLN A 66 -8.71 11.87 3.00
CA GLN A 66 -8.37 12.29 4.36
C GLN A 66 -7.32 11.36 5.00
N ILE A 67 -6.26 11.05 4.24
CA ILE A 67 -5.25 10.08 4.65
C ILE A 67 -4.43 10.57 5.85
N ASP A 68 -4.15 11.87 5.91
CA ASP A 68 -3.30 12.45 6.96
C ASP A 68 -3.89 12.25 8.38
N SER A 69 -5.22 12.14 8.50
CA SER A 69 -5.90 11.89 9.78
C SER A 69 -6.53 10.49 9.89
N ILE A 70 -6.26 9.58 8.95
CA ILE A 70 -6.92 8.26 8.92
C ILE A 70 -6.58 7.37 10.12
N LEU A 71 -5.46 7.61 10.79
CA LEU A 71 -5.05 6.87 11.99
C LEU A 71 -5.66 7.42 13.28
N THR A 72 -6.19 8.65 13.26
CA THR A 72 -6.71 9.33 14.46
C THR A 72 -8.22 9.54 14.41
N ASP A 73 -8.73 9.97 13.26
CA ASP A 73 -10.10 10.49 13.13
C ASP A 73 -11.04 9.47 12.48
N TYR A 74 -10.51 8.58 11.64
CA TYR A 74 -11.31 7.59 10.93
C TYR A 74 -11.62 6.39 11.81
N LYS A 75 -12.92 6.13 12.00
CA LYS A 75 -13.43 4.92 12.64
C LYS A 75 -14.01 3.99 11.58
N ALA A 76 -13.43 2.80 11.45
CA ALA A 76 -13.91 1.80 10.53
C ALA A 76 -15.33 1.33 10.91
N PRO A 77 -16.20 1.01 9.93
CA PRO A 77 -17.46 0.34 10.21
C PRO A 77 -17.22 -1.00 10.91
N GLU A 78 -18.11 -1.37 11.84
CA GLU A 78 -18.00 -2.61 12.62
C GLU A 78 -17.82 -3.86 11.74
N VAL A 79 -18.49 -3.90 10.58
CA VAL A 79 -18.33 -5.00 9.62
C VAL A 79 -16.92 -5.08 9.04
N CYS A 80 -16.28 -3.95 8.80
CA CYS A 80 -14.90 -3.92 8.33
C CYS A 80 -13.96 -4.39 9.44
N GLU A 81 -14.13 -3.90 10.67
CA GLU A 81 -13.29 -4.29 11.81
C GLU A 81 -13.38 -5.80 12.12
N LYS A 82 -14.58 -6.37 12.03
CA LYS A 82 -14.82 -7.78 12.37
C LYS A 82 -14.48 -8.75 11.25
N TYR A 83 -14.63 -8.35 9.99
CA TYR A 83 -14.61 -9.29 8.86
C TYR A 83 -13.55 -8.98 7.80
N LEU A 84 -12.92 -7.80 7.78
CA LEU A 84 -11.69 -7.61 6.98
C LEU A 84 -10.50 -8.16 7.75
N SER A 85 -10.04 -9.36 7.39
CA SER A 85 -8.85 -9.93 8.02
C SER A 85 -7.58 -9.23 7.48
N GLN A 86 -7.07 -8.26 8.24
CA GLN A 86 -5.78 -7.59 7.97
C GLN A 86 -5.10 -7.32 9.30
N ASN A 87 -4.29 -8.27 9.77
CA ASN A 87 -3.73 -8.23 11.12
C ASN A 87 -2.23 -7.98 11.08
N PHE A 88 -1.76 -7.08 11.93
CA PHE A 88 -0.34 -6.90 12.19
C PHE A 88 0.19 -8.08 13.01
N LEU A 89 1.24 -8.76 12.52
CA LEU A 89 1.84 -9.93 13.17
C LEU A 89 3.15 -9.62 13.91
N GLY A 90 3.77 -8.49 13.63
CA GLY A 90 5.08 -8.13 14.16
C GLY A 90 6.04 -7.69 13.07
N TYR A 91 7.32 -8.03 13.21
CA TYR A 91 8.37 -7.59 12.29
C TYR A 91 9.17 -8.78 11.78
N ASP A 92 9.64 -8.69 10.53
CA ASP A 92 10.57 -9.66 9.99
C ASP A 92 11.99 -9.48 10.57
N LYS A 93 12.93 -10.33 10.13
CA LYS A 93 14.33 -10.32 10.61
C LYS A 93 15.05 -8.99 10.36
N GLU A 94 14.60 -8.19 9.40
CA GLU A 94 15.22 -6.91 9.07
C GLU A 94 14.47 -5.73 9.68
N GLY A 95 13.34 -5.98 10.33
CA GLY A 95 12.52 -5.01 11.03
C GLY A 95 11.31 -4.51 10.24
N SER A 96 11.06 -5.04 9.03
CA SER A 96 9.89 -4.65 8.23
C SER A 96 8.60 -5.13 8.89
N PRO A 97 7.56 -4.28 9.01
CA PRO A 97 6.24 -4.68 9.49
C PRO A 97 5.67 -5.84 8.65
N VAL A 98 5.11 -6.83 9.34
CA VAL A 98 4.50 -8.02 8.72
C VAL A 98 3.00 -7.99 8.99
N TYR A 99 2.21 -8.07 7.92
CA TYR A 99 0.76 -8.15 7.95
C TYR A 99 0.30 -9.50 7.41
N MET A 100 -0.77 -10.04 7.97
CA MET A 100 -1.41 -11.26 7.48
C MET A 100 -2.88 -11.03 7.19
N SER A 101 -3.32 -11.59 6.06
CA SER A 101 -4.70 -11.58 5.61
C SER A 101 -5.15 -13.00 5.30
N ALA A 102 -6.20 -13.47 5.99
CA ALA A 102 -6.83 -14.76 5.77
C ALA A 102 -7.88 -14.68 4.67
N ILE A 103 -7.42 -14.43 3.44
CA ILE A 103 -8.29 -14.22 2.27
C ILE A 103 -9.14 -15.44 1.92
N GLY A 104 -8.66 -16.66 2.21
CA GLY A 104 -9.45 -17.88 2.00
C GLY A 104 -10.64 -18.00 2.95
N ASN A 105 -10.54 -17.43 4.15
CA ASN A 105 -11.61 -17.43 5.16
C ASN A 105 -12.50 -16.16 5.13
N THR A 106 -12.08 -15.07 4.48
CA THR A 106 -12.77 -13.76 4.52
C THR A 106 -14.04 -13.71 3.67
N ASP A 107 -15.25 -13.48 4.20
CA ASP A 107 -16.44 -13.27 3.34
C ASP A 107 -16.42 -11.89 2.66
N SER A 108 -15.63 -11.74 1.60
CA SER A 108 -15.47 -10.49 0.85
C SER A 108 -16.80 -10.00 0.29
N ARG A 109 -17.66 -10.90 -0.20
CA ARG A 109 -18.98 -10.54 -0.73
C ARG A 109 -19.89 -9.99 0.37
N GLY A 110 -19.91 -10.62 1.54
CA GLY A 110 -20.62 -10.10 2.71
C GLY A 110 -20.15 -8.70 3.07
N VAL A 111 -18.84 -8.49 3.21
CA VAL A 111 -18.27 -7.18 3.54
C VAL A 111 -18.68 -6.11 2.53
N PHE A 112 -18.50 -6.35 1.23
CA PHE A 112 -18.84 -5.36 0.21
C PHE A 112 -20.35 -5.11 0.06
N ARG A 113 -21.21 -6.03 0.50
CA ARG A 113 -22.67 -5.83 0.56
C ARG A 113 -23.11 -5.09 1.83
N SER A 114 -22.29 -5.12 2.87
CA SER A 114 -22.61 -4.58 4.19
C SER A 114 -21.92 -3.26 4.51
N ALA A 115 -20.90 -2.86 3.75
CA ALA A 115 -20.21 -1.58 3.87
C ALA A 115 -20.17 -0.86 2.51
N ASN A 116 -20.10 0.47 2.54
CA ASN A 116 -19.87 1.22 1.32
C ASN A 116 -18.43 1.00 0.83
N LYS A 117 -18.22 1.09 -0.49
CA LYS A 117 -16.92 0.81 -1.11
C LYS A 117 -15.80 1.73 -0.61
N VAL A 118 -16.14 2.99 -0.32
CA VAL A 118 -15.18 3.99 0.17
C VAL A 118 -14.67 3.60 1.56
N ASP A 119 -15.52 3.10 2.44
CA ASP A 119 -15.14 2.65 3.77
C ASP A 119 -14.28 1.40 3.72
N VAL A 120 -14.64 0.41 2.91
CA VAL A 120 -13.79 -0.77 2.72
C VAL A 120 -12.40 -0.37 2.23
N LEU A 121 -12.34 0.57 1.28
CA LEU A 121 -11.08 1.11 0.78
C LEU A 121 -10.31 1.89 1.87
N LYS A 122 -10.98 2.75 2.64
CA LYS A 122 -10.36 3.47 3.78
C LYS A 122 -9.81 2.51 4.83
N CYS A 123 -10.48 1.39 5.09
CA CYS A 123 -9.95 0.35 5.98
C CYS A 123 -8.64 -0.24 5.45
N CYS A 124 -8.56 -0.55 4.15
CA CYS A 124 -7.30 -0.99 3.53
C CYS A 124 -6.19 0.07 3.63
N LEU A 125 -6.54 1.35 3.41
CA LEU A 125 -5.61 2.47 3.52
C LEU A 125 -5.12 2.68 4.96
N GLN A 126 -6.00 2.50 5.95
CA GLN A 126 -5.65 2.58 7.36
C GLN A 126 -4.63 1.50 7.74
N VAL A 127 -4.75 0.28 7.21
CA VAL A 127 -3.75 -0.79 7.38
C VAL A 127 -2.40 -0.39 6.79
N ILE A 128 -2.40 0.18 5.59
CA ILE A 128 -1.17 0.64 4.92
C ILE A 128 -0.50 1.76 5.72
N GLU A 129 -1.25 2.78 6.14
CA GLU A 129 -0.71 3.90 6.92
C GLU A 129 -0.24 3.45 8.31
N THR A 130 -0.92 2.47 8.92
CA THR A 130 -0.44 1.81 10.14
C THR A 130 0.91 1.13 9.87
N GLY A 131 1.07 0.44 8.74
CA GLY A 131 2.33 -0.19 8.34
C GLY A 131 3.47 0.82 8.17
N LEU A 132 3.20 1.94 7.51
CA LEU A 132 4.16 3.04 7.38
C LEU A 132 4.56 3.63 8.75
N TYR A 133 3.59 3.80 9.65
CA TYR A 133 3.86 4.24 11.01
C TYR A 133 4.74 3.24 11.78
N GLN A 134 4.43 1.95 11.71
CA GLN A 134 5.24 0.88 12.31
C GLN A 134 6.66 0.84 11.75
N ALA A 135 6.82 1.04 10.43
CA ALA A 135 8.13 1.11 9.78
C ALA A 135 8.94 2.32 10.26
N LYS A 136 8.29 3.47 10.49
CA LYS A 136 8.94 4.67 11.07
C LYS A 136 9.42 4.40 12.50
N LEU A 137 8.61 3.75 13.34
CA LEU A 137 9.01 3.35 14.69
C LEU A 137 10.21 2.39 14.68
N GLN A 138 10.20 1.41 13.78
CA GLN A 138 11.31 0.47 13.61
C GLN A 138 12.58 1.16 13.10
N THR A 139 12.44 2.15 12.23
CA THR A 139 13.59 2.96 11.78
C THR A 139 14.29 3.64 12.96
N LEU A 140 13.51 4.25 13.86
CA LEU A 140 14.05 4.88 15.07
C LEU A 140 14.69 3.86 16.00
N LYS A 141 14.03 2.73 16.23
CA LYS A 141 14.50 1.67 17.14
C LYS A 141 15.80 1.02 16.67
N LEU A 142 15.93 0.75 15.37
CA LEU A 142 17.05 -0.01 14.81
C LEU A 142 18.20 0.88 14.32
N GLY A 143 18.00 2.20 14.27
CA GLY A 143 19.00 3.14 13.73
C GLY A 143 19.31 2.94 12.24
N LYS A 144 18.40 2.28 11.50
CA LYS A 144 18.53 2.02 10.06
C LYS A 144 17.18 2.23 9.35
N PRO A 145 17.15 2.63 8.07
CA PRO A 145 15.89 2.81 7.34
C PRO A 145 15.10 1.51 7.23
N VAL A 146 13.84 1.56 7.69
CA VAL A 146 12.81 0.54 7.44
C VAL A 146 11.68 1.26 6.70
N THR A 147 11.48 0.89 5.44
CA THR A 147 10.65 1.68 4.51
C THR A 147 9.61 0.85 3.76
N GLN A 148 9.62 -0.47 4.00
CA GLN A 148 8.84 -1.46 3.27
C GLN A 148 8.14 -2.43 4.23
N CYS A 149 7.02 -2.99 3.79
CA CYS A 149 6.19 -3.95 4.53
C CYS A 149 6.16 -5.32 3.83
N VAL A 150 5.92 -6.37 4.62
CA VAL A 150 5.72 -7.74 4.16
C VAL A 150 4.24 -8.12 4.36
N TYR A 151 3.66 -8.76 3.35
CA TYR A 151 2.27 -9.26 3.41
C TYR A 151 2.23 -10.78 3.27
N ILE A 152 1.46 -11.44 4.13
CA ILE A 152 1.18 -12.86 4.09
C ILE A 152 -0.30 -13.03 3.75
N TYR A 153 -0.59 -13.66 2.61
CA TYR A 153 -1.94 -14.04 2.22
C TYR A 153 -2.16 -15.52 2.49
N ASP A 154 -3.01 -15.81 3.46
CA ASP A 154 -3.44 -17.16 3.78
C ASP A 154 -4.69 -17.51 2.96
N MET A 155 -4.54 -18.48 2.07
CA MET A 155 -5.58 -18.99 1.19
C MET A 155 -6.28 -20.24 1.75
N ASP A 156 -6.07 -20.57 3.03
CA ASP A 156 -6.80 -21.65 3.69
C ASP A 156 -8.32 -21.50 3.51
N LYS A 157 -8.97 -22.59 3.10
CA LYS A 157 -10.40 -22.66 2.74
C LYS A 157 -10.86 -21.77 1.59
N MET A 158 -9.92 -21.25 0.79
CA MET A 158 -10.29 -20.72 -0.51
C MET A 158 -11.01 -21.82 -1.31
N THR A 159 -12.02 -21.43 -2.08
CA THR A 159 -12.73 -22.32 -3.00
C THR A 159 -12.64 -21.76 -4.40
N LEU A 160 -12.78 -22.61 -5.43
CA LEU A 160 -12.79 -22.15 -6.82
C LEU A 160 -13.82 -21.03 -7.04
N ALA A 161 -15.03 -21.17 -6.50
CA ALA A 161 -16.09 -20.17 -6.63
C ALA A 161 -15.71 -18.80 -6.05
N ARG A 162 -14.94 -18.77 -4.96
CA ARG A 162 -14.42 -17.52 -4.37
C ARG A 162 -13.21 -17.00 -5.15
N ALA A 163 -12.35 -17.91 -5.60
CA ALA A 163 -11.15 -17.57 -6.36
C ALA A 163 -11.47 -16.93 -7.72
N THR A 164 -12.61 -17.28 -8.31
CA THR A 164 -13.10 -16.74 -9.59
C THR A 164 -14.24 -15.73 -9.43
N ASP A 165 -14.53 -15.26 -8.21
CA ASP A 165 -15.62 -14.31 -7.97
C ASP A 165 -15.26 -12.94 -8.54
N ARG A 166 -15.84 -12.63 -9.71
CA ARG A 166 -15.53 -11.41 -10.48
C ARG A 166 -15.65 -10.14 -9.64
N TYR A 167 -16.69 -10.03 -8.82
CA TYR A 167 -16.93 -8.85 -8.01
C TYR A 167 -15.79 -8.63 -7.00
N SER A 168 -15.36 -9.69 -6.29
CA SER A 168 -14.25 -9.61 -5.34
C SER A 168 -12.92 -9.26 -6.04
N ILE A 169 -12.67 -9.84 -7.22
CA ILE A 169 -11.46 -9.59 -8.02
C ILE A 169 -11.43 -8.14 -8.53
N GLU A 170 -12.55 -7.58 -9.01
CA GLU A 170 -12.65 -6.18 -9.43
C GLU A 170 -12.24 -5.23 -8.30
N HIS A 171 -12.71 -5.46 -7.07
CA HIS A 171 -12.36 -4.64 -5.92
C HIS A 171 -10.90 -4.82 -5.49
N PHE A 172 -10.37 -6.03 -5.60
CA PHE A 172 -8.94 -6.29 -5.39
C PHE A 172 -8.08 -5.50 -6.39
N LEU A 173 -8.44 -5.49 -7.68
CA LEU A 173 -7.74 -4.71 -8.70
C LEU A 173 -7.78 -3.20 -8.42
N ILE A 174 -8.92 -2.67 -7.97
CA ILE A 174 -9.01 -1.27 -7.54
C ILE A 174 -8.02 -0.98 -6.40
N ALA A 175 -7.95 -1.85 -5.40
CA ALA A 175 -7.00 -1.69 -4.29
C ALA A 175 -5.54 -1.78 -4.75
N VAL A 176 -5.21 -2.69 -5.67
CA VAL A 176 -3.86 -2.82 -6.26
C VAL A 176 -3.47 -1.55 -7.03
N ASN A 177 -4.37 -0.99 -7.84
CA ASN A 177 -4.10 0.24 -8.59
C ASN A 177 -3.85 1.42 -7.64
N ILE A 178 -4.69 1.57 -6.60
CA ILE A 178 -4.50 2.60 -5.58
C ILE A 178 -3.15 2.43 -4.88
N PHE A 179 -2.78 1.21 -4.54
CA PHE A 179 -1.50 0.90 -3.92
C PHE A 179 -0.32 1.29 -4.83
N GLN A 180 -0.35 0.90 -6.10
CA GLN A 180 0.71 1.20 -7.07
C GLN A 180 0.86 2.71 -7.34
N ASP A 181 -0.27 3.44 -7.39
CA ASP A 181 -0.25 4.87 -7.69
C ASP A 181 0.13 5.74 -6.49
N ASN A 182 -0.11 5.29 -5.26
CA ASN A 182 0.02 6.12 -4.05
C ASN A 182 1.11 5.66 -3.08
N TYR A 183 1.53 4.40 -3.14
CA TYR A 183 2.49 3.82 -2.19
C TYR A 183 3.68 3.18 -2.90
N PRO A 184 4.42 3.94 -3.73
CA PRO A 184 5.57 3.41 -4.46
C PRO A 184 6.62 2.85 -3.50
N GLU A 185 7.25 1.74 -3.90
CA GLU A 185 8.33 1.09 -3.17
C GLU A 185 7.96 0.60 -1.75
N LEU A 186 6.66 0.52 -1.40
CA LEU A 186 6.22 0.06 -0.08
C LEU A 186 6.32 -1.47 0.08
N LEU A 187 6.08 -2.23 -0.97
CA LEU A 187 6.06 -3.69 -0.89
C LEU A 187 7.47 -4.28 -0.86
N LYS A 188 7.80 -5.03 0.19
CA LYS A 188 9.04 -5.82 0.27
C LYS A 188 8.86 -7.21 -0.32
N ALA A 189 7.83 -7.92 0.15
CA ALA A 189 7.53 -9.29 -0.24
C ALA A 189 6.06 -9.61 0.01
N VAL A 190 5.52 -10.50 -0.83
CA VAL A 190 4.24 -11.16 -0.62
C VAL A 190 4.49 -12.66 -0.50
N TYR A 191 4.00 -13.26 0.57
CA TYR A 191 3.99 -14.70 0.75
C TYR A 191 2.55 -15.21 0.65
N VAL A 192 2.31 -16.20 -0.19
CA VAL A 192 1.03 -16.90 -0.25
C VAL A 192 1.21 -18.26 0.41
N ILE A 193 0.38 -18.56 1.39
CA ILE A 193 0.37 -19.85 2.10
C ILE A 193 -0.97 -20.55 1.88
N ASN A 194 -0.99 -21.89 2.01
CA ASN A 194 -2.18 -22.73 1.78
C ASN A 194 -2.81 -22.49 0.39
N GLY A 195 -1.97 -22.26 -0.62
CA GLY A 195 -2.35 -21.75 -1.94
C GLY A 195 -2.85 -22.78 -2.95
N GLU A 196 -3.68 -23.76 -2.56
CA GLU A 196 -4.19 -24.77 -3.51
C GLU A 196 -4.95 -24.12 -4.69
N TYR A 197 -5.72 -23.06 -4.43
CA TYR A 197 -6.44 -22.29 -5.45
C TYR A 197 -5.73 -20.99 -5.89
N CYS A 198 -4.45 -20.83 -5.54
CA CYS A 198 -3.66 -19.65 -5.85
C CYS A 198 -3.60 -19.37 -7.35
N GLU A 199 -3.32 -20.40 -8.16
CA GLU A 199 -3.22 -20.29 -9.61
C GLU A 199 -4.53 -19.79 -10.24
N PHE A 200 -5.68 -20.31 -9.80
CA PHE A 200 -6.99 -19.88 -10.29
C PHE A 200 -7.30 -18.43 -9.92
N TYR A 201 -6.95 -18.02 -8.70
CA TYR A 201 -7.15 -16.64 -8.24
C TYR A 201 -6.35 -15.66 -9.11
N PHE A 202 -5.03 -15.89 -9.25
CA PHE A 202 -4.17 -15.01 -10.04
C PHE A 202 -4.48 -15.08 -11.54
N PHE A 203 -4.88 -16.24 -12.07
CA PHE A 203 -5.39 -16.33 -13.44
C PHE A 203 -6.64 -15.46 -13.65
N SER A 204 -7.56 -15.46 -12.69
CA SER A 204 -8.78 -14.65 -12.78
C SER A 204 -8.49 -13.15 -12.65
N VAL A 205 -7.56 -12.78 -11.74
CA VAL A 205 -7.03 -11.41 -11.63
C VAL A 205 -6.39 -10.96 -12.95
N TYR A 206 -5.53 -11.80 -13.55
CA TYR A 206 -4.84 -11.50 -14.79
C TYR A 206 -5.82 -11.29 -15.95
N ASN A 207 -6.75 -12.23 -16.17
CA ASN A 207 -7.72 -12.12 -17.26
C ASN A 207 -8.58 -10.87 -17.16
N LEU A 208 -9.00 -10.52 -15.94
CA LEU A 208 -9.78 -9.30 -15.74
C LEU A 208 -8.93 -8.06 -15.99
N TYR A 209 -7.69 -8.02 -15.49
CA TYR A 209 -6.77 -6.90 -15.70
C TYR A 209 -6.45 -6.70 -17.19
N SER A 210 -6.21 -7.79 -17.95
CA SER A 210 -5.94 -7.73 -19.39
C SER A 210 -7.15 -7.36 -20.25
N SER A 211 -8.36 -7.36 -19.68
CA SER A 211 -9.59 -6.96 -20.37
C SER A 211 -9.98 -5.49 -20.18
N LEU A 212 -9.25 -4.77 -19.34
CA LEU A 212 -9.40 -3.33 -19.06
C LEU A 212 -8.48 -2.49 -19.95
#